data_AF-A0A3D4TC23-F1
#
_entry.id   AF-A0A3D4TC23-F1
#
_cell.length_a   1.000
_cell.length_b   1.000
_cell.length_c   1.000
_cell.angle_alpha   90.00
_cell.angle_beta   90.00
_cell.angle_gamma   90.00
#
_symmetry.space_group_name_H-M   'P 1'
#
loop_
_entity.id
_entity.type
_entity.pdbx_description
1 polymer ?
#
loop_
_entity_poly.entity_id
_entity_poly.type
_entity_poly.pdbx_seq_one_letter_code
_entity_poly.pdbx_strand_id
1 'polypeptide(L)'
;NPNNYLYNELNNPRHMKQPKILLPDGDNDGVTDQFDLEPNTPAGAAVDAHGRAKDTDGDGVPDYKDKEILTQLSCFPVDKDGVGKCPEPACCKEIKDMMANWKPTSGGGVSGSGGGMDGA
;
A
#
# COMPACT_ATOMS: atom_id res chain seq x y z
N ASN A 1 -46.52 -32.74 26.87
CA ASN A 1 -46.74 -31.84 25.72
C ASN A 1 -46.15 -32.51 24.48
N PRO A 2 -46.96 -32.96 23.51
CA PRO A 2 -46.50 -33.65 22.30
C PRO A 2 -45.56 -32.80 21.43
N ASN A 3 -45.55 -31.47 21.61
CA ASN A 3 -44.67 -30.57 20.87
C ASN A 3 -43.23 -30.55 21.41
N ASN A 4 -42.93 -31.22 22.54
CA ASN A 4 -41.60 -31.21 23.15
C ASN A 4 -40.50 -31.78 22.23
N TYR A 5 -40.86 -32.74 21.37
CA TYR A 5 -39.95 -33.32 20.38
C TYR A 5 -39.56 -32.30 19.30
N LEU A 6 -40.55 -31.52 18.83
CA LEU A 6 -40.33 -30.50 17.81
C LEU A 6 -39.48 -29.34 18.35
N TYR A 7 -39.69 -28.93 19.60
CA TYR A 7 -38.87 -27.91 20.25
C TYR A 7 -37.42 -28.37 20.49
N ASN A 8 -37.20 -29.62 20.88
CA ASN A 8 -35.84 -30.16 21.08
C ASN A 8 -35.05 -30.28 19.76
N GLU A 9 -35.74 -30.56 18.64
CA GLU A 9 -35.10 -30.64 17.32
C GLU A 9 -34.71 -29.27 16.76
N LEU A 10 -35.48 -28.22 17.05
CA LEU A 10 -35.10 -26.85 16.70
C LEU A 10 -33.91 -26.33 17.54
N ASN A 11 -33.88 -26.67 18.83
CA ASN A 11 -32.84 -26.18 19.74
C ASN A 11 -31.51 -26.94 19.59
N ASN A 12 -31.56 -28.20 19.16
CA ASN A 12 -30.37 -28.99 18.87
C ASN A 12 -30.59 -29.88 17.63
N PRO A 13 -30.51 -29.32 16.41
CA PRO A 13 -30.85 -30.01 15.16
C PRO A 13 -29.86 -31.15 14.87
N ARG A 14 -30.16 -32.33 15.40
CA ARG A 14 -29.37 -33.55 15.14
C ARG A 14 -29.57 -34.09 13.71
N HIS A 15 -30.70 -33.74 13.09
CA HIS A 15 -31.12 -34.26 11.78
C HIS A 15 -30.98 -33.26 10.63
N MET A 16 -30.86 -31.95 10.91
CA MET A 16 -30.55 -30.95 9.90
C MET A 16 -29.07 -30.61 9.97
N LYS A 17 -28.26 -31.29 9.15
CA LYS A 17 -26.94 -30.77 8.79
C LYS A 17 -27.20 -29.67 7.78
N GLN A 18 -27.13 -28.41 8.20
CA GLN A 18 -27.07 -27.32 7.24
C GLN A 18 -25.92 -27.62 6.28
N PRO A 19 -26.16 -27.64 4.96
CA PRO A 19 -25.05 -27.76 4.02
C PRO A 19 -24.13 -26.58 4.30
N LYS A 20 -22.86 -26.86 4.59
CA LYS A 20 -21.87 -25.80 4.67
C LYS A 20 -21.88 -25.12 3.30
N ILE A 21 -22.21 -23.84 3.30
CA ILE A 21 -22.06 -22.99 2.12
C ILE A 21 -20.54 -22.91 1.91
N LEU A 22 -20.01 -23.83 1.10
CA LEU A 22 -18.62 -23.87 0.70
C LEU A 22 -18.49 -22.85 -0.42
N LEU A 23 -18.21 -21.61 -0.05
CA LEU A 23 -17.65 -20.66 -0.98
C LEU A 23 -16.13 -20.80 -0.82
N PRO A 24 -15.45 -21.54 -1.71
CA PRO A 24 -14.01 -21.63 -1.66
C PRO A 24 -13.43 -20.22 -1.93
N ASP A 25 -12.37 -19.94 -1.20
CA ASP A 25 -11.54 -18.75 -1.31
C ASP A 25 -10.11 -19.31 -1.39
N GLY A 26 -9.61 -19.40 -2.62
CA GLY A 26 -8.38 -20.10 -2.97
C GLY A 26 -7.13 -19.39 -2.46
N ASP A 27 -7.15 -18.07 -2.42
CA ASP A 27 -6.04 -17.23 -1.99
C ASP A 27 -6.23 -16.60 -0.61
N ASN A 28 -7.40 -16.79 0.01
CA ASN A 28 -7.78 -16.35 1.35
C ASN A 28 -7.69 -14.82 1.50
N ASP A 29 -8.07 -14.09 0.46
CA ASP A 29 -8.13 -12.63 0.46
C ASP A 29 -9.47 -12.07 1.00
N GLY A 30 -10.46 -12.94 1.25
CA GLY A 30 -11.78 -12.59 1.77
C GLY A 30 -12.85 -12.45 0.69
N VAL A 31 -12.51 -12.63 -0.59
CA VAL A 31 -13.42 -12.77 -1.72
C VAL A 31 -13.41 -14.22 -2.20
N THR A 32 -14.59 -14.70 -2.56
CA THR A 32 -14.75 -16.11 -2.98
C THR A 32 -14.38 -16.25 -4.44
N ASP A 33 -13.79 -17.38 -4.86
CA ASP A 33 -13.28 -17.63 -6.22
C ASP A 33 -14.26 -17.25 -7.36
N GLN A 34 -15.57 -17.34 -7.12
CA GLN A 34 -16.62 -17.00 -8.09
C GLN A 34 -16.76 -15.50 -8.39
N PHE A 35 -16.31 -14.65 -7.47
CA PHE A 35 -16.35 -13.19 -7.57
C PHE A 35 -14.96 -12.58 -7.65
N ASP A 36 -13.93 -13.40 -7.53
CA ASP A 36 -12.54 -12.99 -7.59
C ASP A 36 -12.06 -12.87 -9.06
N LEU A 37 -11.67 -11.66 -9.43
CA LEU A 37 -11.09 -11.34 -10.73
C LEU A 37 -9.56 -11.52 -10.76
N GLU A 38 -8.89 -11.53 -9.59
CA GLU A 38 -7.45 -11.72 -9.43
C GLU A 38 -7.15 -12.95 -8.56
N PRO A 39 -7.21 -14.17 -9.14
CA PRO A 39 -7.08 -15.45 -8.42
C PRO A 39 -5.70 -15.76 -7.82
N ASN A 40 -4.81 -14.78 -7.74
CA ASN A 40 -3.50 -14.89 -7.10
C ASN A 40 -3.23 -13.65 -6.24
N THR A 41 -4.26 -13.08 -5.61
CA THR A 41 -4.08 -11.97 -4.69
C THR A 41 -3.35 -12.51 -3.45
N PRO A 42 -2.27 -11.84 -2.98
CA PRO A 42 -1.59 -12.32 -1.79
C PRO A 42 -2.53 -12.29 -0.58
N ALA A 43 -2.57 -13.38 0.18
CA ALA A 43 -3.38 -13.52 1.38
C ALA A 43 -3.25 -12.30 2.30
N GLY A 44 -4.37 -11.65 2.62
CA GLY A 44 -4.43 -10.45 3.47
C GLY A 44 -4.23 -9.12 2.75
N ALA A 45 -4.05 -9.10 1.42
CA ALA A 45 -4.18 -7.86 0.66
C ALA A 45 -5.64 -7.38 0.67
N ALA A 46 -5.83 -6.07 0.74
CA ALA A 46 -7.16 -5.50 0.64
C ALA A 46 -7.64 -5.59 -0.81
N VAL A 47 -8.80 -6.20 -1.02
CA VAL A 47 -9.45 -6.30 -2.33
C VAL A 47 -10.76 -5.54 -2.38
N ASP A 48 -11.18 -5.19 -3.59
CA ASP A 48 -12.51 -4.63 -3.88
C ASP A 48 -13.58 -5.74 -3.90
N ALA A 49 -14.84 -5.36 -4.10
CA ALA A 49 -15.97 -6.29 -4.12
C ALA A 49 -15.92 -7.32 -5.29
N HIS A 50 -15.00 -7.14 -6.23
CA HIS A 50 -14.76 -8.03 -7.36
C HIS A 50 -13.42 -8.79 -7.22
N GLY A 51 -12.82 -8.82 -6.02
CA GLY A 51 -11.54 -9.51 -5.78
C GLY A 51 -10.36 -8.89 -6.51
N ARG A 52 -10.45 -7.62 -6.94
CA ARG A 52 -9.27 -6.92 -7.45
C ARG A 52 -8.54 -6.26 -6.32
N ALA A 53 -7.22 -6.27 -6.37
CA ALA A 53 -6.40 -5.59 -5.41
C ALA A 53 -6.74 -4.10 -5.38
N LYS A 54 -6.92 -3.60 -4.16
CA LYS A 54 -7.29 -2.22 -3.93
C LYS A 54 -6.14 -1.30 -4.33
N ASP A 55 -6.47 -0.30 -5.13
CA ASP A 55 -5.60 0.80 -5.54
C ASP A 55 -6.31 2.10 -5.13
N THR A 56 -5.82 2.71 -4.06
CA THR A 56 -6.50 3.83 -3.38
C THR A 56 -6.31 5.16 -4.13
N ASP A 57 -5.17 5.37 -4.79
CA ASP A 57 -4.86 6.62 -5.50
C ASP A 57 -5.03 6.54 -7.03
N GLY A 58 -5.19 5.33 -7.57
CA GLY A 58 -5.46 5.07 -8.98
C GLY A 58 -4.21 5.16 -9.85
N ASP A 59 -3.01 4.99 -9.28
CA ASP A 59 -1.74 5.02 -10.00
C ASP A 59 -1.43 3.74 -10.80
N GLY A 60 -2.22 2.69 -10.58
CA GLY A 60 -2.09 1.39 -11.22
C GLY A 60 -1.21 0.39 -10.46
N VAL A 61 -0.68 0.77 -9.29
CA VAL A 61 0.04 -0.09 -8.35
C VAL A 61 -0.90 -0.41 -7.18
N PRO A 62 -1.17 -1.69 -6.90
CA PRO A 62 -2.00 -2.04 -5.74
C PRO A 62 -1.41 -1.57 -4.41
N ASP A 63 -2.26 -1.17 -3.46
CA ASP A 63 -1.89 -0.65 -2.13
C ASP A 63 -0.89 -1.55 -1.38
N TYR A 64 -0.94 -2.88 -1.61
CA TYR A 64 -0.04 -3.84 -0.94
C TYR A 64 1.38 -3.88 -1.52
N LYS A 65 1.59 -3.35 -2.73
CA LYS A 65 2.87 -3.21 -3.43
C LYS A 65 3.35 -1.77 -3.48
N ASP A 66 2.44 -0.83 -3.30
CA ASP A 66 2.70 0.59 -3.31
C ASP A 66 3.42 1.04 -2.03
N LYS A 67 4.53 1.75 -2.20
CA LYS A 67 5.27 2.39 -1.11
C LYS A 67 4.63 3.70 -0.64
N GLU A 68 3.89 4.37 -1.52
CA GLU A 68 3.24 5.66 -1.33
C GLU A 68 1.72 5.54 -1.55
N ILE A 69 1.00 4.91 -0.62
CA ILE A 69 -0.48 4.67 -0.64
C ILE A 69 -1.34 5.85 -1.16
N LEU A 70 -0.83 7.08 -1.04
CA LEU A 70 -1.42 8.27 -1.64
C LEU A 70 -0.34 9.09 -2.37
N THR A 71 -0.08 8.74 -3.62
CA THR A 71 0.75 9.55 -4.50
C THR A 71 0.00 10.81 -4.92
N GLN A 72 0.66 11.97 -4.85
CA GLN A 72 0.05 13.22 -5.32
C GLN A 72 -0.09 13.18 -6.85
N LEU A 73 -1.22 13.63 -7.39
CA LEU A 73 -1.44 13.69 -8.86
C LEU A 73 -0.32 14.41 -9.63
N SER A 74 0.38 15.35 -8.99
CA SER A 74 1.53 16.05 -9.58
C SER A 74 2.75 15.16 -9.83
N CYS A 75 2.81 13.97 -9.22
CA CYS A 75 3.95 13.06 -9.24
C CYS A 75 3.73 11.84 -10.15
N PHE A 76 2.62 11.81 -10.89
CA PHE A 76 2.33 10.77 -11.89
C PHE A 76 3.12 11.01 -13.17
N PRO A 77 3.58 9.96 -13.87
CA PRO A 77 3.40 8.53 -13.59
C PRO A 77 4.37 8.01 -12.51
N VAL A 78 3.93 6.99 -11.78
CA VAL A 78 4.72 6.28 -10.77
C VAL A 78 5.62 5.21 -11.39
N ASP A 79 6.57 4.72 -10.60
CA ASP A 79 7.35 3.54 -10.95
C ASP A 79 6.69 2.22 -10.48
N LYS A 80 7.37 1.10 -10.71
CA LYS A 80 6.89 -0.25 -10.33
C LYS A 80 6.62 -0.45 -8.83
N ASP A 81 7.14 0.43 -7.98
CA ASP A 81 6.97 0.39 -6.53
C ASP A 81 5.95 1.45 -6.04
N GLY A 82 5.24 2.12 -6.95
CA GLY A 82 4.27 3.17 -6.63
C GLY A 82 4.91 4.51 -6.24
N VAL A 83 6.22 4.69 -6.45
CA VAL A 83 6.89 5.95 -6.09
C VAL A 83 6.76 6.96 -7.22
N GLY A 84 6.13 8.10 -6.92
CA GLY A 84 5.92 9.18 -7.88
C GLY A 84 7.20 9.95 -8.22
N LYS A 85 7.38 10.29 -9.51
CA LYS A 85 8.43 11.24 -9.93
C LYS A 85 7.88 12.66 -9.85
N CYS A 86 7.91 13.23 -8.65
CA CYS A 86 7.51 14.61 -8.45
C CYS A 86 8.45 15.58 -9.21
N PRO A 87 7.90 16.54 -9.98
CA PRO A 87 8.71 17.61 -10.55
C PRO A 87 9.32 18.43 -9.41
N GLU A 88 10.61 18.77 -9.50
CA GLU A 88 11.24 19.67 -8.54
C GLU A 88 10.40 20.96 -8.45
N PRO A 89 10.01 21.41 -7.24
CA PRO A 89 9.30 22.67 -7.11
C PRO A 89 10.17 23.79 -7.68
N ALA A 90 9.55 24.81 -8.28
CA ALA A 90 10.26 25.91 -8.96
C ALA A 90 11.36 26.53 -8.08
N CYS A 91 11.12 26.60 -6.76
CA CYS A 91 12.08 27.09 -5.79
C CYS A 91 13.38 26.28 -5.75
N CYS A 92 13.33 24.95 -5.89
CA CYS A 92 14.50 24.10 -5.86
C CYS A 92 15.32 24.22 -7.15
N LYS A 93 14.66 24.38 -8.31
CA LYS A 93 15.34 24.58 -9.58
C LYS A 93 16.09 25.92 -9.59
N GLU A 94 15.44 27.00 -9.15
CA GLU A 94 16.04 28.33 -9.10
C GLU A 94 17.25 28.39 -8.16
N ILE A 95 17.14 27.81 -6.96
CA ILE A 95 18.26 27.76 -6.00
C ILE A 95 19.43 26.94 -6.56
N LYS A 96 19.15 25.83 -7.25
CA LYS A 96 20.17 24.96 -7.85
C LYS A 96 20.90 25.64 -9.01
N ASP A 97 20.19 26.38 -9.86
CA ASP A 97 20.77 27.19 -10.92
C ASP A 97 21.62 28.34 -10.36
N MET A 98 21.15 28.98 -9.27
CA MET A 98 21.91 30.01 -8.55
C MET A 98 23.20 29.45 -7.94
N MET A 99 23.15 28.25 -7.34
CA MET A 99 24.33 27.57 -6.80
C MET A 99 25.30 27.12 -7.89
N ALA A 100 24.81 26.65 -9.03
CA ALA A 100 25.64 26.22 -10.15
C ALA A 100 26.39 27.39 -10.81
N ASN A 101 25.78 28.57 -10.83
CA ASN A 101 26.36 29.79 -11.41
C ASN A 101 27.10 30.65 -10.37
N TRP A 102 27.08 30.27 -9.10
CA TRP A 102 27.82 30.96 -8.05
C TRP A 102 29.32 30.71 -8.22
N LYS A 103 30.02 31.67 -8.83
CA LYS A 103 31.48 31.72 -8.74
C LYS A 103 31.84 32.19 -7.33
N PRO A 104 32.64 31.41 -6.56
CA PRO A 104 33.19 31.92 -5.32
C PRO A 104 34.04 33.12 -5.69
N THR A 105 33.62 34.31 -5.25
CA THR A 105 34.44 35.51 -5.35
C THR A 105 35.70 35.23 -4.55
N SER A 106 36.80 35.02 -5.26
CA SER A 106 38.15 34.98 -4.74
C SER A 106 38.37 36.17 -3.80
N GLY A 107 38.48 35.91 -2.50
CA GLY A 107 38.82 36.96 -1.53
C GLY A 107 38.45 36.62 -0.10
N GLY A 108 39.30 35.83 0.57
CA GLY A 108 39.27 35.66 2.02
C GLY A 108 39.45 34.21 2.46
N GLY A 109 40.71 33.75 2.50
CA GLY A 109 41.02 32.50 3.17
C GLY A 109 40.65 32.60 4.65
N VAL A 110 39.70 31.79 5.09
CA VAL A 110 39.61 31.40 6.50
C VAL A 110 40.43 30.13 6.64
N SER A 111 41.57 30.27 7.31
CA SER A 111 42.36 29.17 7.81
C SER A 111 41.52 28.38 8.82
N GLY A 112 40.84 27.33 8.35
CA GLY A 112 40.27 26.32 9.22
C GLY A 112 41.39 25.47 9.80
N SER A 113 41.90 25.86 10.97
CA SER A 113 42.74 24.99 11.80
C SER A 113 41.94 23.73 12.13
N GLY A 114 42.26 22.63 11.45
CA GLY A 114 41.78 21.30 11.81
C GLY A 114 42.37 20.92 13.17
N GLY A 115 41.59 21.13 14.23
CA GLY A 115 41.82 20.49 15.52
C GLY A 115 41.42 19.03 15.41
N GLY A 116 42.42 18.14 15.39
CA GLY A 116 42.21 16.71 15.63
C GLY A 116 41.62 16.51 17.02
N MET A 117 40.53 15.76 17.08
CA MET A 117 40.05 15.14 18.31
C MET A 117 40.35 13.65 18.20
N ASP A 118 41.59 13.30 18.52
CA ASP A 118 42.02 11.96 18.85
C ASP A 118 41.42 11.61 20.21
N GLY A 119 40.63 10.53 20.21
CA GLY A 119 40.00 9.98 21.39
C GLY A 119 41.00 9.31 22.32
N ALA A 120 40.77 9.50 23.61
CA ALA A 120 41.24 8.67 24.71
C ALA A 120 40.10 8.55 25.74
#